data_AF-A0A1Y1Y1L2-F1
#
_entry.id   AF-A0A1Y1Y1L2-F1
#
_cell.length_a   1.000
_cell.length_b   1.000
_cell.length_c   1.000
_cell.angle_alpha   90.00
_cell.angle_beta   90.00
_cell.angle_gamma   90.00
#
_symmetry.space_group_name_H-M   'P 1'
#
loop_
_entity.id
_entity.type
_entity.pdbx_description
1 polymer ?
#
loop_
_entity_poly.entity_id
_entity_poly.type
_entity_poly.pdbx_seq_one_letter_code
_entity_poly.pdbx_strand_id
1 'polypeptide(L)'
;MFFAIDVESYEMDHSYVTEVGWSMFNSAENVFQDKHYIIQENVTLRNGRYVADNKDRFIFGKSICTTLRNTVRSLMADWESGYPTILIGHDVENDVNYLKTIGAHIKPVDVFDTTDLYMAITSSQNKRKLSKILTEFGIDFHFLHNAGNDAHYTMEAFLAMAR
;
A
#
# COMPACT_ATOMS: atom_id res chain seq x y z
N MET A 1 -15.83 -3.14 3.30
CA MET A 1 -14.81 -2.28 2.66
C MET A 1 -13.50 -3.05 2.61
N PHE A 2 -12.75 -2.96 1.52
CA PHE A 2 -11.39 -3.47 1.45
C PHE A 2 -10.41 -2.31 1.55
N PHE A 3 -9.27 -2.51 2.21
CA PHE A 3 -8.29 -1.47 2.47
C PHE A 3 -6.90 -2.03 2.21
N ALA A 4 -6.19 -1.49 1.23
CA ALA A 4 -4.78 -1.78 0.99
C ALA A 4 -3.92 -0.63 1.49
N ILE A 5 -2.75 -0.93 2.03
CA ILE A 5 -1.79 0.05 2.53
C ILE A 5 -0.38 -0.38 2.17
N ASP A 6 0.45 0.61 1.85
CA ASP A 6 1.87 0.45 1.60
C ASP A 6 2.62 1.62 2.23
N VAL A 7 3.83 1.34 2.72
CA VAL A 7 4.70 2.34 3.36
C VAL A 7 6.10 2.26 2.78
N GLU A 8 6.55 3.38 2.20
CA GLU A 8 7.92 3.50 1.73
C GLU A 8 8.81 4.13 2.80
N SER A 9 10.01 3.58 2.92
CA SER A 9 11.04 4.06 3.84
C SER A 9 12.34 4.37 3.08
N TYR A 10 13.21 5.18 3.70
CA TYR A 10 14.47 5.52 3.09
C TYR A 10 15.40 4.29 3.02
N GLU A 11 15.88 3.98 1.82
CA GLU A 11 16.61 2.73 1.51
C GLU A 11 17.97 2.60 2.20
N MET A 12 18.50 3.71 2.75
CA MET A 12 19.76 3.71 3.51
C MET A 12 19.52 3.66 5.03
N ASP A 13 18.32 3.99 5.50
CA ASP A 13 17.92 3.93 6.90
C ASP A 13 16.39 3.83 7.01
N HIS A 14 15.91 2.60 7.24
CA HIS A 14 14.49 2.26 7.29
C HIS A 14 13.74 2.84 8.51
N SER A 15 14.42 3.59 9.40
CA SER A 15 13.74 4.34 10.45
C SER A 15 13.02 5.60 9.94
N TYR A 16 13.36 6.07 8.73
CA TYR A 16 12.73 7.24 8.11
C TYR A 16 11.66 6.84 7.12
N VAL A 17 10.40 7.12 7.47
CA VAL A 17 9.26 7.02 6.55
C VAL A 17 9.32 8.12 5.51
N THR A 18 9.27 7.80 4.23
CA THR A 18 9.26 8.78 3.15
C THR A 18 7.86 9.00 2.59
N GLU A 19 7.07 7.93 2.46
CA GLU A 19 5.72 7.97 1.91
C GLU A 19 4.80 7.00 2.64
N VAL A 20 3.50 7.31 2.65
CA VAL A 20 2.44 6.39 3.07
C VAL A 20 1.34 6.47 2.03
N GLY A 21 0.88 5.32 1.55
CA GLY A 21 -0.21 5.24 0.57
C GLY A 21 -1.23 4.20 0.97
N TRP A 22 -2.50 4.47 0.66
CA TRP A 22 -3.55 3.50 0.86
C TRP A 22 -4.62 3.60 -0.21
N SER A 23 -5.28 2.47 -0.44
CA SER A 23 -6.39 2.33 -1.37
C SER A 23 -7.58 1.72 -0.66
N MET A 24 -8.70 2.45 -0.67
CA MET A 24 -9.98 1.96 -0.17
C MET A 24 -10.84 1.52 -1.34
N PHE A 25 -11.36 0.29 -1.29
CA PHE A 25 -12.24 -0.25 -2.32
C PHE A 25 -13.62 -0.60 -1.74
N ASN A 26 -14.64 0.10 -2.23
CA ASN A 26 -16.04 -0.20 -1.95
C ASN A 26 -16.54 -1.22 -2.98
N SER A 27 -16.64 -2.49 -2.56
CA SER A 27 -17.10 -3.57 -3.44
C SER A 27 -18.57 -3.47 -3.86
N ALA A 28 -19.42 -2.78 -3.10
CA ALA A 28 -20.83 -2.60 -3.45
C ALA A 28 -21.01 -1.58 -4.58
N GLU A 29 -20.14 -0.57 -4.64
CA GLU A 29 -20.20 0.50 -5.63
C GLU A 29 -19.15 0.36 -6.73
N ASN A 30 -18.20 -0.58 -6.57
CA ASN A 30 -17.04 -0.76 -7.43
C ASN A 30 -16.22 0.53 -7.60
N VAL A 31 -15.96 1.21 -6.48
CA VAL A 31 -15.27 2.51 -6.42
C VAL A 31 -13.99 2.42 -5.61
N PHE A 32 -12.92 2.98 -6.18
CA PHE A 32 -11.64 3.19 -5.51
C PHE A 32 -11.55 4.60 -4.91
N GLN A 33 -10.90 4.70 -3.76
CA GLN A 33 -10.44 5.95 -3.17
C GLN A 33 -8.98 5.78 -2.77
N ASP A 34 -8.09 6.29 -3.61
CA ASP A 34 -6.65 6.16 -3.47
C ASP A 34 -6.06 7.44 -2.86
N LYS A 35 -5.13 7.26 -1.92
CA LYS A 35 -4.43 8.36 -1.27
C LYS A 35 -2.94 8.10 -1.21
N HIS A 36 -2.19 9.19 -1.33
CA HIS A 36 -0.75 9.17 -1.27
C HIS A 36 -0.23 10.39 -0.50
N TYR A 37 0.58 10.12 0.51
CA TYR A 37 1.14 11.12 1.41
C TYR A 37 2.66 11.07 1.40
N ILE A 38 3.30 12.21 1.11
CA ILE A 38 4.75 12.40 1.24
C ILE A 38 5.03 12.99 2.62
N ILE A 39 5.95 12.37 3.35
CA ILE A 39 6.26 12.77 4.73
C ILE A 39 7.16 14.01 4.73
N GLN A 40 6.61 15.12 5.20
CA GLN A 40 7.26 16.44 5.18
C GLN A 40 8.59 16.45 5.93
N GLU A 41 8.68 15.75 7.07
CA GLU A 41 9.90 15.65 7.87
C GLU A 41 11.08 15.04 7.09
N ASN A 42 10.77 14.17 6.13
CA ASN A 42 11.73 13.35 5.39
C ASN A 42 11.68 13.63 3.87
N VAL A 43 11.10 14.76 3.47
CA VAL A 43 10.81 15.06 2.05
C VAL A 43 12.05 15.05 1.16
N THR A 44 13.21 15.43 1.72
CA THR A 44 14.50 15.49 1.01
C THR A 44 15.18 14.14 0.86
N LEU A 45 14.79 13.12 1.63
CA LEU A 45 15.35 11.77 1.54
C LEU A 45 14.81 11.08 0.29
N ARG A 46 15.67 10.69 -0.64
CA ARG A 46 15.27 10.06 -1.91
C ARG A 46 15.85 8.67 -2.02
N ASN A 47 15.01 7.71 -2.39
CA ASN A 47 15.48 6.42 -2.87
C ASN A 47 16.04 6.57 -4.29
N GLY A 48 16.60 5.50 -4.86
CA GLY A 48 17.11 5.51 -6.24
C GLY A 48 18.31 4.60 -6.46
N ARG A 49 18.95 4.13 -5.40
CA ARG A 49 20.09 3.20 -5.47
C ARG A 49 19.63 1.76 -5.60
N TYR A 50 18.61 1.35 -4.85
CA TYR A 50 18.12 -0.03 -4.81
C TYR A 50 16.69 -0.16 -5.33
N VAL A 51 15.84 0.83 -5.06
CA VAL A 51 14.47 0.94 -5.59
C VAL A 51 14.31 2.21 -6.42
N ALA A 52 13.33 2.23 -7.32
CA ALA A 52 13.09 3.40 -8.16
C ALA A 52 12.56 4.58 -7.34
N ASP A 53 13.00 5.81 -7.64
CA ASP A 53 12.43 7.02 -7.04
C ASP A 53 11.16 7.44 -7.81
N ASN A 54 10.01 6.92 -7.37
CA ASN A 54 8.71 7.26 -7.94
C ASN A 54 7.84 8.09 -7.00
N LYS A 55 8.43 8.67 -5.94
CA LYS A 55 7.75 9.46 -4.92
C LYS A 55 6.78 10.52 -5.44
N ASP A 56 7.17 11.21 -6.51
CA ASP A 56 6.36 12.29 -7.09
C ASP A 56 5.44 11.82 -8.22
N ARG A 57 5.30 10.51 -8.43
CA ARG A 57 4.59 9.91 -9.56
C ARG A 57 3.37 9.11 -9.14
N PHE A 58 2.59 9.65 -8.22
CA PHE A 58 1.28 9.11 -7.90
C PHE A 58 0.30 9.36 -9.05
N ILE A 59 -0.24 8.29 -9.64
CA ILE A 59 -1.08 8.37 -10.85
C ILE A 59 -2.58 8.26 -10.59
N PHE A 60 -2.98 7.87 -9.37
CA PHE A 60 -4.39 7.73 -8.99
C PHE A 60 -4.96 8.98 -8.30
N GLY A 61 -4.22 10.10 -8.31
CA GLY A 61 -4.68 11.35 -7.73
C GLY A 61 -3.57 12.37 -7.58
N LYS A 62 -3.53 13.05 -6.42
CA LYS A 62 -2.51 14.03 -6.08
C LYS A 62 -1.84 13.68 -4.76
N SER A 63 -0.51 13.68 -4.74
CA SER A 63 0.26 13.51 -3.52
C SER A 63 0.01 14.69 -2.55
N ILE A 64 -0.14 14.38 -1.27
CA ILE A 64 -0.26 15.38 -0.20
C ILE A 64 1.05 15.38 0.59
N CYS A 65 1.74 16.52 0.62
CA CYS A 65 2.92 16.68 1.47
C CYS A 65 2.49 17.25 2.84
N THR A 66 2.71 16.49 3.91
CA THR A 66 2.35 16.89 5.28
C THR A 66 3.16 16.09 6.30
N THR A 67 3.10 16.51 7.56
CA THR A 67 3.73 15.79 8.69
C THR A 67 3.24 14.36 8.82
N LEU A 68 4.12 13.44 9.26
CA LEU A 68 3.76 12.05 9.59
C LEU A 68 2.56 11.98 10.54
N ARG A 69 2.52 12.87 11.53
CA ARG A 69 1.41 12.96 12.49
C ARG A 69 0.07 13.22 11.80
N ASN A 70 0.02 14.13 10.84
CA ASN A 70 -1.22 14.42 10.11
C ASN A 70 -1.57 13.30 9.14
N THR A 71 -0.58 12.68 8.51
CA THR A 71 -0.78 11.48 7.67
C THR A 71 -1.45 10.36 8.48
N VAL A 72 -0.94 10.04 9.67
CA VAL A 72 -1.53 9.03 10.56
C VAL A 72 -2.95 9.39 10.96
N ARG A 73 -3.25 10.67 11.24
CA ARG A 73 -4.62 11.11 11.52
C ARG A 73 -5.57 10.90 10.33
N SER A 74 -5.13 11.24 9.12
CA SER A 74 -5.91 11.01 7.90
C SER A 74 -6.15 9.53 7.64
N LEU A 75 -5.10 8.71 7.79
CA LEU A 75 -5.19 7.26 7.68
C LEU A 75 -6.21 6.67 8.66
N MET A 76 -6.13 7.06 9.94
CA MET A 76 -7.06 6.56 10.95
C MET A 76 -8.51 6.99 10.69
N ALA A 77 -8.72 8.25 10.25
CA ALA A 77 -10.06 8.73 9.90
C ALA A 77 -10.69 7.93 8.74
N ASP A 78 -9.90 7.64 7.71
CA ASP A 78 -10.34 6.81 6.58
C ASP A 78 -10.60 5.37 7.01
N TRP A 79 -9.69 4.78 7.78
CA TRP A 79 -9.83 3.43 8.32
C TRP A 79 -11.12 3.25 9.14
N GLU A 80 -11.42 4.21 10.01
CA GLU A 80 -12.62 4.21 10.87
C GLU A 80 -13.91 4.44 10.08
N SER A 81 -13.85 5.17 8.95
CA SER A 81 -15.02 5.42 8.10
C SER A 81 -15.49 4.19 7.32
N GLY A 82 -14.59 3.24 7.05
CA GLY A 82 -14.85 2.05 6.22
C GLY A 82 -15.40 0.83 6.97
N TYR A 83 -15.64 0.94 8.28
CA TYR A 83 -15.87 -0.22 9.15
C TYR A 83 -17.15 -1.02 8.79
N PRO A 84 -17.09 -2.38 8.78
CA PRO A 84 -15.92 -3.22 8.99
C PRO A 84 -14.99 -3.30 7.76
N THR A 85 -13.68 -3.30 8.04
CA THR A 85 -12.62 -3.18 7.04
C THR A 85 -11.75 -4.43 7.01
N ILE A 86 -11.61 -5.02 5.81
CA ILE A 86 -10.68 -6.11 5.51
C ILE A 86 -9.37 -5.48 5.02
N LEU A 87 -8.24 -5.88 5.61
CA LEU A 87 -6.92 -5.41 5.20
C LEU A 87 -6.38 -6.30 4.08
N ILE A 88 -5.92 -5.68 3.00
CA ILE A 88 -5.22 -6.31 1.90
C ILE A 88 -3.77 -5.84 1.93
N GLY A 89 -2.81 -6.75 1.82
CA GLY A 89 -1.40 -6.37 1.78
C GLY A 89 -0.58 -7.24 0.84
N HIS A 90 0.68 -6.90 0.72
CA HIS A 90 1.67 -7.65 -0.02
C HIS A 90 2.89 -7.86 0.89
N ASP A 91 2.99 -9.03 1.53
CA ASP A 91 3.89 -9.24 2.68
C ASP A 91 3.49 -8.39 3.91
N VAL A 92 2.19 -8.43 4.22
CA VAL A 92 1.42 -7.50 5.08
C VAL A 92 1.93 -7.39 6.52
N GLU A 93 2.63 -8.41 7.02
CA GLU A 93 3.15 -8.43 8.40
C GLU A 93 4.12 -7.28 8.64
N ASN A 94 4.95 -6.95 7.64
CA ASN A 94 5.92 -5.87 7.73
C ASN A 94 5.22 -4.51 7.85
N ASP A 95 4.24 -4.23 6.98
CA ASP A 95 3.49 -2.98 7.00
C ASP A 95 2.70 -2.82 8.29
N VAL A 96 1.99 -3.85 8.75
CA VAL A 96 1.21 -3.78 10.00
C VAL A 96 2.10 -3.50 11.21
N ASN A 97 3.28 -4.11 11.25
CA ASN A 97 4.24 -3.84 12.32
C ASN A 97 4.79 -2.41 12.23
N TYR A 98 5.06 -1.93 11.02
CA TYR A 98 5.54 -0.57 10.78
C TYR A 98 4.49 0.50 11.10
N LEU A 99 3.22 0.26 10.78
CA LEU A 99 2.09 1.14 11.14
C LEU A 99 2.00 1.34 12.66
N LYS A 100 2.22 0.28 13.44
CA LYS A 100 2.25 0.38 14.91
C LYS A 100 3.39 1.28 15.40
N THR A 101 4.56 1.25 14.77
CA THR A 101 5.71 2.09 15.20
C THR A 101 5.46 3.57 14.97
N ILE A 102 4.71 3.92 13.92
CA ILE A 102 4.33 5.31 13.61
C ILE A 102 3.06 5.78 14.33
N GLY A 103 2.44 4.93 15.14
CA GLY A 103 1.24 5.25 15.94
C GLY A 103 -0.10 5.06 15.23
N ALA A 104 -0.12 4.34 14.10
CA ALA A 104 -1.34 3.93 13.42
C ALA A 104 -1.79 2.54 13.95
N HIS A 105 -2.87 2.52 14.73
CA HIS A 105 -3.38 1.31 15.36
C HIS A 105 -4.62 0.78 14.62
N ILE A 106 -4.39 0.12 13.48
CA ILE A 106 -5.47 -0.51 12.71
C ILE A 106 -5.85 -1.88 13.33
N LYS A 107 -7.14 -2.21 13.24
CA LYS A 107 -7.72 -3.48 13.72
C LYS A 107 -8.63 -4.06 12.64
N PRO A 108 -8.07 -4.79 11.66
CA PRO A 108 -8.87 -5.44 10.62
C PRO A 108 -9.77 -6.52 11.19
N VAL A 109 -10.90 -6.75 10.54
CA VAL A 109 -11.73 -7.94 10.81
C VAL A 109 -11.11 -9.20 10.21
N ASP A 110 -10.40 -9.04 9.09
CA ASP A 110 -9.65 -10.09 8.42
C ASP A 110 -8.50 -9.49 7.59
N VAL A 111 -7.50 -10.30 7.28
CA VAL A 111 -6.31 -9.89 6.54
C VAL A 111 -6.06 -10.87 5.39
N PHE A 112 -5.93 -10.36 4.17
CA PHE A 112 -5.50 -11.12 3.00
C PHE A 112 -4.14 -10.64 2.52
N ASP A 113 -3.16 -11.55 2.47
CA ASP A 113 -1.88 -11.32 1.83
C ASP A 113 -1.92 -11.80 0.39
N THR A 114 -1.67 -10.88 -0.55
CA THR A 114 -1.62 -11.18 -1.99
C THR A 114 -0.53 -12.18 -2.34
N THR A 115 0.54 -12.27 -1.55
CA THR A 115 1.60 -13.25 -1.74
C THR A 115 1.11 -14.67 -1.42
N ASP A 116 0.37 -14.82 -0.33
CA ASP A 116 -0.18 -16.12 0.09
C ASP A 116 -1.28 -16.58 -0.86
N LEU A 117 -2.16 -15.66 -1.27
CA LEU A 117 -3.20 -15.93 -2.28
C LEU A 117 -2.58 -16.38 -3.60
N TYR A 118 -1.56 -15.66 -4.08
CA TYR A 118 -0.85 -16.02 -5.30
C TYR A 118 -0.26 -17.44 -5.20
N MET A 119 0.45 -17.73 -4.11
CA MET A 119 1.07 -19.04 -3.91
C MET A 119 0.03 -20.17 -3.88
N ALA A 120 -1.12 -19.94 -3.25
CA ALA A 120 -2.22 -20.90 -3.22
C ALA A 120 -2.82 -21.16 -4.60
N ILE A 121 -3.07 -20.10 -5.40
CA ILE A 121 -3.68 -20.20 -6.73
C ILE A 121 -2.73 -20.87 -7.73
N THR A 122 -1.45 -20.52 -7.71
CA THR A 122 -0.48 -21.03 -8.68
C THR A 122 0.27 -22.29 -8.22
N SER A 123 0.00 -22.79 -7.01
CA SER A 123 0.79 -23.83 -6.35
C SER A 123 2.30 -23.51 -6.26
N SER A 124 2.65 -22.22 -6.25
CA SER A 124 4.04 -21.76 -6.17
C SER A 124 4.56 -21.89 -4.74
N GLN A 125 5.81 -22.33 -4.57
CA GLN A 125 6.46 -22.42 -3.25
C GLN A 125 7.22 -21.14 -2.88
N ASN A 126 7.31 -20.16 -3.79
CA ASN A 126 8.09 -18.95 -3.60
C ASN A 126 7.19 -17.71 -3.63
N LYS A 127 7.42 -16.81 -2.66
CA LYS A 127 6.88 -15.46 -2.67
C LYS A 127 7.27 -14.75 -3.98
N ARG A 128 6.35 -13.96 -4.53
CA ARG A 128 6.57 -13.16 -5.74
C ARG A 128 6.48 -11.69 -5.41
N LYS A 129 7.27 -10.88 -6.10
CA LYS A 129 7.13 -9.42 -6.06
C LYS A 129 5.81 -9.01 -6.69
N LEU A 130 5.21 -7.93 -6.20
CA LEU A 130 3.99 -7.34 -6.74
C LEU A 130 4.01 -7.19 -8.28
N SER A 131 5.08 -6.63 -8.84
CA SER A 131 5.28 -6.51 -10.30
C SER A 131 5.07 -7.82 -11.07
N LYS A 132 5.50 -8.96 -10.52
CA LYS A 132 5.33 -10.27 -11.15
C LYS A 132 3.88 -10.75 -11.08
N ILE A 133 3.23 -10.55 -9.93
CA ILE A 133 1.80 -10.86 -9.79
C ILE A 133 1.00 -10.04 -10.80
N LEU A 134 1.19 -8.72 -10.85
CA LEU A 134 0.50 -7.84 -11.80
C LEU A 134 0.70 -8.27 -13.25
N THR A 135 1.94 -8.59 -13.64
CA THR A 135 2.27 -9.06 -15.00
C THR A 135 1.53 -10.35 -15.35
N GLU A 136 1.50 -11.33 -14.43
CA GLU A 136 0.87 -12.64 -14.68
C GLU A 136 -0.64 -12.56 -14.77
N PHE A 137 -1.26 -11.63 -14.04
CA PHE A 137 -2.70 -11.36 -14.13
C PHE A 137 -3.06 -10.37 -15.25
N GLY A 138 -2.09 -9.95 -16.07
CA GLY A 138 -2.33 -9.06 -17.22
C GLY A 138 -2.74 -7.64 -16.82
N ILE A 139 -2.33 -7.18 -15.64
CA ILE A 139 -2.60 -5.84 -15.12
C ILE A 139 -1.45 -4.92 -15.52
N ASP A 140 -1.74 -3.88 -16.31
CA ASP A 140 -0.76 -2.86 -16.65
C ASP A 140 -0.45 -1.99 -15.43
N PHE A 141 0.84 -1.78 -15.15
CA PHE A 141 1.28 -1.00 -14.01
C PHE A 141 2.42 -0.04 -14.34
N HIS A 142 2.45 1.08 -13.64
CA HIS A 142 3.47 2.11 -13.78
C HIS A 142 3.87 2.65 -12.40
N PHE A 143 5.13 3.08 -12.30
CA PHE A 143 5.65 3.81 -11.14
C PHE A 143 5.44 3.09 -9.79
N LEU A 144 5.74 1.78 -9.73
CA LEU A 144 5.92 1.05 -8.47
C LEU A 144 7.06 1.68 -7.65
N HIS A 145 7.08 1.46 -6.34
CA HIS A 145 7.86 2.26 -5.38
C HIS A 145 7.32 3.68 -5.24
N ASN A 146 6.00 3.79 -5.32
CA ASN A 146 5.23 4.93 -4.86
C ASN A 146 4.10 4.35 -4.03
N ALA A 147 4.10 4.64 -2.73
CA ALA A 147 3.24 3.92 -1.79
C ALA A 147 1.75 3.97 -2.16
N GLY A 148 1.29 5.07 -2.77
CA GLY A 148 -0.10 5.19 -3.24
C GLY A 148 -0.41 4.28 -4.43
N ASN A 149 0.50 4.22 -5.40
CA ASN A 149 0.36 3.32 -6.54
C ASN A 149 0.45 1.86 -6.10
N ASP A 150 1.42 1.53 -5.23
CA ASP A 150 1.62 0.15 -4.75
C ASP A 150 0.41 -0.35 -3.95
N ALA A 151 -0.20 0.50 -3.12
CA ALA A 151 -1.45 0.16 -2.44
C ALA A 151 -2.60 -0.09 -3.44
N HIS A 152 -2.75 0.75 -4.46
CA HIS A 152 -3.77 0.56 -5.50
C HIS A 152 -3.55 -0.74 -6.27
N TYR A 153 -2.33 -1.00 -6.73
CA TYR A 153 -2.00 -2.20 -7.48
C TYR A 153 -2.09 -3.47 -6.62
N THR A 154 -1.81 -3.39 -5.33
CA THR A 154 -2.05 -4.48 -4.38
C THR A 154 -3.55 -4.82 -4.32
N MET A 155 -4.42 -3.81 -4.30
CA MET A 155 -5.88 -4.00 -4.37
C MET A 155 -6.31 -4.62 -5.71
N GLU A 156 -5.82 -4.11 -6.84
CA GLU A 156 -6.11 -4.68 -8.18
C GLU A 156 -5.68 -6.15 -8.28
N ALA A 157 -4.48 -6.49 -7.80
CA ALA A 157 -3.99 -7.87 -7.78
C ALA A 157 -4.89 -8.77 -6.93
N PHE A 158 -5.29 -8.31 -5.74
CA PHE A 158 -6.24 -9.03 -4.89
C PHE A 158 -7.58 -9.28 -5.61
N LEU A 159 -8.16 -8.24 -6.21
CA LEU A 159 -9.43 -8.36 -6.93
C LEU A 159 -9.33 -9.28 -8.15
N ALA A 160 -8.20 -9.32 -8.84
CA ALA A 160 -7.97 -10.25 -9.95
C ALA A 160 -7.87 -11.71 -9.48
N MET A 161 -7.30 -11.95 -8.30
CA MET A 161 -7.21 -13.29 -7.68
C MET A 161 -8.52 -13.76 -7.05
N ALA A 162 -9.37 -12.84 -6.60
CA ALA A 162 -10.64 -13.14 -5.95
C ALA A 162 -11.81 -13.37 -6.93
N ARG A 163 -11.55 -13.31 -8.24
CA ARG A 163 -12.55 -13.50 -9.32
C ARG A 163 -12.70 -14.95 -9.75
#